data_AF-A0A3M0XG74-F1
#
_entry.id   AF-A0A3M0XG74-F1
#
_cell.length_a   1.000
_cell.length_b   1.000
_cell.length_c   1.000
_cell.angle_alpha   90.00
_cell.angle_beta   90.00
_cell.angle_gamma   90.00
#
_symmetry.space_group_name_H-M   'P 1'
#
loop_
_entity.id
_entity.type
_entity.pdbx_description
1 polymer ?
#
loop_
_entity_poly.entity_id
_entity_poly.type
_entity_poly.pdbx_seq_one_letter_code
_entity_poly.pdbx_strand_id
1 'polypeptide(L)'
;MKFSHSLLKRILPRTPSKKAVAAALTMHSFETEEGEGDTILIDIPANRYSDAASHLGVARELAVILGEKLQSPILRGNALKAKGRGILKAQVARSEDCPRYALALLRLAKMPRTPAWMRKALIACGIQPINGVVDIM
;
A
#
# COMPACT_ATOMS: atom_id res chain seq x y z
N MET A 1 2.76 9.80 -9.46
CA MET A 1 1.84 8.76 -8.94
C MET A 1 0.81 9.38 -7.99
N LYS A 2 -0.39 8.79 -7.86
CA LYS A 2 -1.46 9.28 -6.95
C LYS A 2 -1.44 8.53 -5.63
N PHE A 3 -1.44 9.26 -4.52
CA PHE A 3 -1.48 8.72 -3.16
C PHE A 3 -2.66 9.29 -2.38
N SER A 4 -3.10 8.56 -1.35
CA SER A 4 -4.22 8.94 -0.49
C SER A 4 -3.69 9.49 0.83
N HIS A 5 -4.02 10.75 1.13
CA HIS A 5 -3.64 11.40 2.38
C HIS A 5 -4.26 10.71 3.60
N SER A 6 -5.54 10.33 3.51
CA SER A 6 -6.24 9.61 4.57
C SER A 6 -5.63 8.23 4.86
N LEU A 7 -5.14 7.52 3.84
CA LEU A 7 -4.41 6.26 4.02
C LEU A 7 -3.04 6.50 4.65
N LEU A 8 -2.31 7.55 4.24
CA LEU A 8 -1.04 7.92 4.90
C LEU A 8 -1.25 8.24 6.38
N LYS A 9 -2.29 8.99 6.73
CA LYS A 9 -2.70 9.23 8.13
C LYS A 9 -3.01 7.94 8.89
N ARG A 10 -3.58 6.92 8.23
CA ARG A 10 -3.87 5.63 8.87
C ARG A 10 -2.60 4.83 9.18
N ILE A 11 -1.56 4.95 8.34
CA ILE A 11 -0.26 4.29 8.53
C ILE A 11 0.62 5.08 9.52
N LEU A 12 0.60 6.41 9.41
CA LEU A 12 1.34 7.35 10.25
C LEU A 12 0.35 8.34 10.90
N PRO A 13 -0.15 8.04 12.12
CA PRO A 13 -1.28 8.77 12.74
C PRO A 13 -1.11 10.28 12.90
N ARG A 14 0.13 10.77 13.02
CA ARG A 14 0.43 12.19 13.21
C ARG A 14 0.82 12.89 11.90
N THR A 15 0.53 12.27 10.75
CA THR A 15 0.68 12.91 9.44
C THR A 15 -0.06 14.26 9.42
N PRO A 16 0.63 15.37 9.05
CA PRO A 16 0.06 16.71 9.10
C PRO A 16 -0.96 16.95 7.98
N SER A 17 -1.33 18.21 7.73
CA SER A 17 -2.22 18.57 6.63
C SER A 17 -1.65 18.16 5.28
N LYS A 18 -2.51 17.99 4.26
CA LYS A 18 -2.11 17.60 2.90
C LYS A 18 -1.04 18.55 2.34
N LYS A 19 -1.25 19.86 2.53
CA LYS A 19 -0.29 20.91 2.16
C LYS A 19 1.06 20.77 2.85
N ALA A 20 1.06 20.49 4.16
CA ALA A 20 2.29 20.30 4.91
C ALA A 20 3.04 19.03 4.49
N VAL A 21 2.31 17.96 4.16
CA VAL A 21 2.89 16.73 3.60
C VAL A 21 3.55 17.01 2.25
N ALA A 22 2.85 17.70 1.35
CA ALA A 22 3.40 18.06 0.04
C ALA A 22 4.66 18.91 0.16
N ALA A 23 4.62 19.96 0.99
CA ALA A 23 5.79 20.80 1.25
C ALA A 23 6.96 20.01 1.87
N ALA A 24 6.69 19.13 2.84
CA ALA A 24 7.72 18.33 3.48
C ALA A 24 8.42 17.39 2.49
N LEU A 25 7.65 16.71 1.64
CA LEU A 25 8.21 15.80 0.63
C LEU A 25 8.98 16.54 -0.46
N THR A 26 8.45 17.67 -0.96
CA THR A 26 9.14 18.50 -1.97
C THR A 26 10.47 19.04 -1.47
N MET A 27 10.57 19.39 -0.19
CA MET A 27 11.81 19.91 0.38
C MET A 27 12.90 18.84 0.63
N HIS A 28 12.55 17.56 0.68
CA HIS A 28 13.48 16.51 1.14
C HIS A 28 13.71 15.38 0.13
N SER A 29 12.67 14.95 -0.60
CA SER A 29 12.70 13.64 -1.27
C SER A 29 12.07 13.60 -2.65
N PHE A 30 10.89 14.22 -2.85
CA PHE A 30 10.09 14.03 -4.07
C PHE A 30 9.32 15.29 -4.46
N GLU A 31 9.29 15.61 -5.75
CA GLU A 31 8.41 16.66 -6.29
C GLU A 31 6.96 16.27 -6.03
N THR A 32 6.28 17.08 -5.21
CA THR A 32 4.96 16.75 -4.69
C THR A 32 3.99 17.92 -4.83
N GLU A 33 2.80 17.62 -5.33
CA GLU A 33 1.71 18.56 -5.53
C GLU A 33 0.43 18.10 -4.83
N GLU A 34 -0.42 19.07 -4.47
CA GLU A 34 -1.75 18.80 -3.95
C GLU A 34 -2.71 18.45 -5.08
N GLY A 35 -3.25 17.22 -5.06
CA GLY A 35 -4.34 16.83 -5.95
C GLY A 35 -5.71 17.20 -5.38
N GLU A 36 -6.77 16.89 -6.13
CA GLU A 36 -8.15 17.08 -5.67
C GLU A 36 -8.52 16.14 -4.51
N GLY A 37 -9.35 16.66 -3.58
CA GLY A 37 -9.83 15.89 -2.43
C GLY A 37 -8.69 15.33 -1.57
N ASP A 38 -8.70 14.00 -1.41
CA ASP A 38 -7.73 13.24 -0.60
C ASP A 38 -6.43 12.90 -1.34
N THR A 39 -6.28 13.36 -2.59
CA THR A 39 -5.18 12.95 -3.49
C THR A 39 -3.93 13.79 -3.27
N ILE A 40 -2.77 13.14 -3.23
CA ILE A 40 -1.43 13.74 -3.31
C ILE A 40 -0.76 13.20 -4.57
N LEU A 41 -0.22 14.09 -5.39
CA LEU A 41 0.55 13.74 -6.58
C LEU A 41 2.03 13.79 -6.22
N ILE A 42 2.71 12.66 -6.32
CA ILE A 42 4.15 12.57 -6.02
C ILE A 42 4.85 12.03 -7.26
N ASP A 43 5.83 12.76 -7.79
CA ASP A 43 6.70 12.22 -8.82
C ASP A 43 7.80 11.38 -8.17
N ILE A 44 7.78 10.07 -8.46
CA ILE A 44 8.73 9.12 -7.89
C ILE A 44 9.78 8.86 -8.97
N PRO A 45 11.06 9.20 -8.73
CA PRO A 45 12.10 8.98 -9.72
C PRO A 45 12.41 7.48 -9.86
N ALA A 46 12.88 7.07 -11.04
CA ALA A 46 13.13 5.67 -11.41
C ALA A 46 13.98 4.91 -10.38
N ASN A 47 14.99 5.56 -9.82
CA ASN A 47 15.90 4.99 -8.81
C ASN A 47 15.26 4.80 -7.42
N ARG A 48 14.06 5.34 -7.17
CA ARG A 48 13.32 5.22 -5.90
C ARG A 48 12.04 4.40 -6.01
N TYR A 49 11.73 3.82 -7.17
CA TYR A 49 10.53 3.02 -7.36
C TYR A 49 10.47 1.81 -6.41
N SER A 50 11.60 1.18 -6.12
CA SER A 50 11.67 -0.02 -5.27
C SER A 50 11.22 0.21 -3.84
N ASP A 51 11.43 1.42 -3.30
CA ASP A 51 11.16 1.75 -1.90
C ASP A 51 9.96 2.71 -1.72
N ALA A 52 9.72 3.63 -2.66
CA ALA A 52 8.77 4.73 -2.51
C ALA A 52 7.50 4.61 -3.35
N ALA A 53 7.39 3.65 -4.27
CA ALA A 53 6.19 3.46 -5.11
C ALA A 53 4.97 2.84 -4.37
N SER A 54 4.88 3.00 -3.06
CA SER A 54 3.76 2.52 -2.23
C SER A 54 3.48 3.48 -1.08
N HIS A 55 2.23 3.50 -0.56
CA HIS A 55 1.90 4.34 0.61
C HIS A 55 2.75 4.00 1.83
N LEU A 56 3.18 2.75 1.99
CA LEU A 56 4.10 2.36 3.07
C LEU A 56 5.49 2.96 2.86
N GLY A 57 5.97 2.98 1.62
CA GLY A 57 7.23 3.63 1.22
C GLY A 57 7.22 5.13 1.51
N VAL A 58 6.21 5.83 1.01
CA VAL A 58 6.03 7.27 1.26
C VAL A 58 5.85 7.55 2.76
N ALA A 59 5.11 6.71 3.49
CA ALA A 59 4.96 6.87 4.94
C ALA A 59 6.29 6.66 5.70
N ARG A 60 7.18 5.78 5.22
CA ARG A 60 8.54 5.63 5.80
C ARG A 60 9.35 6.91 5.62
N GLU A 61 9.32 7.48 4.42
CA GLU A 61 10.02 8.73 4.13
C GLU A 61 9.49 9.87 5.03
N LEU A 62 8.17 10.02 5.09
CA LEU A 62 7.51 11.00 5.96
C LEU A 62 7.83 10.80 7.43
N ALA A 63 7.88 9.56 7.91
CA ALA A 63 8.22 9.28 9.30
C ALA A 63 9.63 9.79 9.64
N VAL A 64 10.60 9.64 8.74
CA VAL A 64 11.96 10.18 8.94
C VAL A 64 11.95 11.71 8.94
N ILE A 65 11.29 12.34 7.96
CA ILE A 65 11.21 13.81 7.85
C ILE A 65 10.55 14.43 9.10
N LEU A 66 9.50 13.78 9.61
CA LEU A 66 8.74 14.25 10.78
C LEU A 66 9.36 13.83 12.12
N GLY A 67 10.44 13.05 12.13
CA GLY A 67 11.04 12.52 13.36
C GLY A 67 10.16 11.53 14.11
N GLU A 68 9.30 10.81 13.40
CA GLU A 68 8.31 9.89 13.96
C GLU A 68 8.66 8.42 13.76
N LYS A 69 8.09 7.56 14.61
CA LYS A 69 8.19 6.11 14.44
C LYS A 69 7.01 5.61 13.61
N LEU A 70 7.33 4.98 12.48
CA LEU A 70 6.33 4.30 11.66
C LEU A 70 5.77 3.07 12.37
N GLN A 71 4.46 3.04 12.59
CA GLN A 71 3.76 1.81 12.95
C GLN A 71 3.51 1.02 11.68
N SER A 72 4.41 0.07 11.36
CA SER A 72 4.20 -0.75 10.17
C SER A 72 2.92 -1.58 10.33
N PRO A 73 1.95 -1.48 9.40
CA PRO A 73 0.73 -2.28 9.40
C PRO A 73 1.00 -3.72 8.96
N ILE A 74 2.26 -4.08 8.67
CA ILE A 74 2.67 -5.45 8.42
C ILE A 74 2.39 -6.22 9.71
N LEU A 75 1.22 -6.88 9.71
CA LEU A 75 0.89 -7.89 10.69
C LEU A 75 2.12 -8.80 10.75
N ARG A 76 2.74 -8.90 11.94
CA ARG A 76 3.57 -10.05 12.28
C ARG A 76 2.62 -11.23 12.22
N GLY A 77 2.44 -11.76 11.02
CA GLY A 77 1.49 -12.82 10.76
C GLY A 77 1.92 -13.97 11.65
N ASN A 78 1.06 -14.32 12.62
CA ASN A 78 1.06 -15.69 13.11
C ASN A 78 1.11 -16.55 11.85
N ALA A 79 2.19 -17.30 11.67
CA ALA A 79 2.43 -18.09 10.47
C ALA A 79 1.11 -18.73 10.07
N LEU A 80 0.61 -18.41 8.87
CA LEU A 80 -0.63 -19.01 8.36
C LEU A 80 -0.41 -20.51 8.47
N LYS A 81 -1.02 -21.15 9.48
CA LYS A 81 -0.88 -22.59 9.67
C LYS A 81 -1.38 -23.17 8.36
N ALA A 82 -0.50 -23.90 7.65
CA ALA A 82 -0.79 -24.45 6.33
C ALA A 82 -1.93 -25.48 6.42
N LYS A 83 -3.16 -24.99 6.53
CA LYS A 83 -4.39 -25.77 6.49
C LYS A 83 -4.79 -25.82 5.02
N GLY A 84 -4.62 -26.99 4.39
CA GLY A 84 -4.93 -27.19 2.98
C GLY A 84 -3.85 -27.84 2.12
N ARG A 85 -2.86 -28.51 2.74
CA ARG A 85 -1.94 -29.39 1.99
C ARG A 85 -2.78 -30.37 1.13
N GLY A 86 -2.52 -30.39 -0.17
CA GLY A 86 -3.23 -31.24 -1.13
C GLY A 86 -4.43 -30.59 -1.86
N ILE A 87 -4.89 -29.39 -1.48
CA ILE A 87 -5.99 -28.71 -2.19
C ILE A 87 -5.48 -28.01 -3.46
N LEU A 88 -4.28 -27.45 -3.40
CA LEU A 88 -3.64 -26.75 -4.50
C LEU A 88 -2.23 -27.30 -4.69
N LYS A 89 -1.89 -27.58 -5.94
CA LYS A 89 -0.54 -27.94 -6.37
C LYS A 89 -0.06 -26.85 -7.32
N ALA A 90 1.03 -26.19 -6.97
CA ALA A 90 1.77 -25.36 -7.91
C ALA A 90 3.09 -26.02 -8.25
N GLN A 91 3.48 -25.90 -9.51
CA GLN A 91 4.75 -26.34 -10.02
C GLN A 91 5.37 -25.19 -10.79
N VAL A 92 6.61 -24.84 -10.45
CA VAL A 92 7.40 -23.90 -11.23
C VAL A 92 8.06 -24.70 -12.35
N ALA A 93 7.57 -24.55 -13.58
CA ALA A 93 8.05 -25.32 -14.72
C ALA A 93 9.46 -24.88 -15.18
N ARG A 94 9.80 -23.60 -15.00
CA ARG A 94 11.10 -23.01 -15.32
C ARG A 94 11.59 -22.17 -14.16
N SER A 95 12.43 -22.76 -13.31
CA SER A 95 12.96 -22.07 -12.12
C SER A 95 13.97 -20.98 -12.45
N GLU A 96 14.55 -21.01 -13.65
CA GLU A 96 15.50 -20.04 -14.17
C GLU A 96 14.82 -18.68 -14.40
N ASP A 97 13.62 -18.70 -15.00
CA ASP A 97 12.81 -17.51 -15.30
C ASP A 97 12.00 -17.04 -14.08
N CYS A 98 11.61 -17.96 -13.19
CA CYS A 98 10.78 -17.69 -12.02
C CYS A 98 11.40 -18.36 -10.78
N PRO A 99 12.35 -17.69 -10.10
CA PRO A 99 13.05 -18.29 -8.94
C PRO A 99 12.12 -18.53 -7.75
N ARG A 100 10.94 -17.88 -7.71
CA ARG A 100 9.97 -18.04 -6.62
C ARG A 100 8.53 -17.83 -7.11
N TYR A 101 7.68 -18.82 -6.81
CA TYR A 101 6.24 -18.72 -6.92
C TYR A 101 5.60 -19.12 -5.58
N ALA A 102 4.72 -18.28 -5.05
CA ALA A 102 4.05 -18.53 -3.78
C ALA A 102 2.56 -18.28 -3.93
N LEU A 103 1.75 -19.04 -3.19
CA LEU A 103 0.30 -18.94 -3.19
C LEU A 103 -0.22 -19.15 -1.77
N ALA A 104 -1.32 -18.49 -1.45
CA ALA A 104 -2.06 -18.67 -0.22
C ALA A 104 -3.52 -19.01 -0.55
N LEU A 105 -4.08 -19.98 0.16
CA LEU A 105 -5.49 -20.33 0.03
C LEU A 105 -6.29 -19.65 1.13
N LEU A 106 -7.23 -18.78 0.74
CA LEU A 106 -8.22 -18.20 1.63
C LEU A 106 -9.60 -18.72 1.27
N ARG A 107 -10.27 -19.41 2.20
CA ARG A 107 -11.67 -19.81 2.05
C ARG A 107 -12.58 -18.73 2.63
N LEU A 108 -13.44 -18.18 1.79
CA LEU A 108 -14.40 -17.15 2.18
C LEU A 108 -15.81 -17.76 2.22
N ALA A 109 -16.53 -17.55 3.33
CA ALA A 109 -17.92 -18.00 3.46
C ALA A 109 -18.90 -17.14 2.64
N LYS A 110 -18.54 -15.88 2.37
CA LYS A 110 -19.32 -14.91 1.58
C LYS A 110 -18.39 -13.88 0.95
N MET A 111 -18.85 -13.22 -0.11
CA MET A 111 -18.10 -12.13 -0.73
C MET A 111 -18.04 -10.92 0.23
N PRO A 112 -16.84 -10.48 0.66
CA PRO A 112 -16.71 -9.33 1.54
C PRO A 112 -17.06 -8.02 0.81
N ARG A 113 -17.64 -7.09 1.55
CA ARG A 113 -17.80 -5.71 1.10
C ARG A 113 -16.53 -4.93 1.42
N THR A 114 -16.10 -4.09 0.48
CA THR A 114 -14.97 -3.18 0.68
C THR A 114 -15.27 -2.17 1.78
N PRO A 115 -14.40 -2.04 2.81
CA PRO A 115 -14.57 -1.03 3.85
C PRO A 115 -14.57 0.40 3.28
N ALA A 116 -15.32 1.31 3.90
CA ALA A 116 -15.47 2.68 3.42
C ALA A 116 -14.12 3.43 3.30
N TRP A 117 -13.19 3.20 4.24
CA TRP A 117 -11.87 3.82 4.21
C TRP A 117 -11.04 3.35 3.00
N MET A 118 -11.13 2.07 2.65
CA MET A 118 -10.40 1.49 1.53
C MET A 118 -10.96 1.98 0.21
N ARG A 119 -12.30 2.05 0.07
CA ARG A 119 -12.93 2.66 -1.12
C ARG A 119 -12.48 4.10 -1.34
N LYS A 120 -12.45 4.92 -0.27
CA LYS A 120 -11.97 6.31 -0.35
C LYS A 120 -10.53 6.39 -0.82
N ALA A 121 -9.65 5.55 -0.27
CA ALA A 121 -8.24 5.51 -0.66
C ALA A 121 -8.04 5.08 -2.12
N LEU A 122 -8.76 4.05 -2.58
CA LEU A 122 -8.72 3.59 -3.97
C LEU A 122 -9.17 4.68 -4.94
N ILE A 123 -10.30 5.34 -4.65
CA ILE A 123 -10.83 6.44 -5.47
C ILE A 123 -9.83 7.60 -5.55
N ALA A 124 -9.20 7.98 -4.43
CA ALA A 124 -8.15 9.01 -4.42
C ALA A 124 -6.93 8.63 -5.28
N CYS A 125 -6.64 7.34 -5.39
CA CYS A 125 -5.58 6.83 -6.26
C CYS A 125 -6.03 6.68 -7.73
N GLY A 126 -7.29 7.00 -8.06
CA GLY A 126 -7.87 6.84 -9.40
C GLY A 126 -8.30 5.41 -9.74
N ILE A 127 -8.50 4.56 -8.73
CA ILE A 127 -8.89 3.15 -8.88
C ILE A 127 -10.37 3.00 -8.53
N GLN A 128 -11.14 2.37 -9.42
CA GLN A 128 -12.54 2.06 -9.18
C GLN A 128 -12.67 0.85 -8.25
N PRO A 129 -13.28 0.98 -7.05
CA PRO A 129 -13.53 -0.16 -6.16
C PRO A 129 -14.57 -1.11 -6.76
N ILE A 130 -14.34 -2.42 -6.66
CA ILE A 130 -15.19 -3.47 -7.24
C ILE A 130 -15.83 -4.30 -6.11
N ASN A 131 -15.01 -5.02 -5.33
CA ASN A 131 -15.47 -5.82 -4.20
C ASN A 131 -14.30 -6.10 -3.24
N GLY A 132 -14.57 -6.55 -2.01
CA GLY A 132 -13.53 -6.67 -0.99
C GLY A 132 -12.41 -7.68 -1.30
N VAL A 133 -12.59 -8.59 -2.27
CA VAL A 133 -11.54 -9.51 -2.73
C VAL A 133 -10.68 -8.87 -3.80
N VAL A 134 -11.29 -8.15 -4.75
CA VAL A 134 -10.54 -7.43 -5.79
C VAL A 134 -9.80 -6.24 -5.18
N ASP A 135 -10.42 -5.54 -4.25
CA ASP A 135 -9.94 -4.27 -3.71
C ASP A 135 -8.78 -4.42 -2.71
N ILE A 136 -8.47 -5.64 -2.25
CA ILE A 136 -7.32 -5.92 -1.36
C ILE A 136 -6.06 -6.32 -2.14
N MET A 137 -6.21 -6.65 -3.43
CA MET A 137 -5.11 -7.02 -4.33
C MET A 137 -4.54 -5.79 -4.99
#